data_AF-M1ED69-F1
#
_entry.id   AF-M1ED69-F1
#
_cell.length_a   1.000
_cell.length_b   1.000
_cell.length_c   1.000
_cell.angle_alpha   90.00
_cell.angle_beta   90.00
_cell.angle_gamma   90.00
#
_symmetry.space_group_name_H-M   'P 1'
#
loop_
_entity.id
_entity.type
_entity.pdbx_description
1 polymer ?
#
loop_
_entity_poly.entity_id
_entity_poly.type
_entity_poly.pdbx_seq_one_letter_code
_entity_poly.pdbx_strand_id
1 'polypeptide(L)' 'EPVLAFTRGSPERDALQKALKDLKGRTEAIPCVVGDEEVWTSDVRYQVSPFNHGHKVAKFCYADKGVLNKAIGAALAA' A
#
# COMPACT_ATOMS: atom_id res chain seq x y z
N GLU A 1 -22.04 -5.12 -6.64
CA GLU A 1 -21.09 -5.57 -7.67
C GLU A 1 -21.21 -7.05 -7.98
N PRO A 2 -21.26 -7.47 -9.26
CA PRO A 2 -21.28 -8.89 -9.65
C PRO A 2 -19.92 -9.56 -9.50
N VAL A 3 -19.91 -10.87 -9.25
CA VAL A 3 -18.69 -11.69 -9.19
C VAL A 3 -18.28 -12.12 -10.60
N LEU A 4 -17.06 -11.79 -11.01
CA LEU A 4 -16.51 -12.16 -12.32
C LEU A 4 -15.92 -13.57 -12.30
N ALA A 5 -15.89 -14.23 -13.46
CA ALA A 5 -15.51 -15.64 -13.57
C ALA A 5 -14.01 -15.86 -13.85
N PHE A 6 -13.27 -14.87 -14.38
CA PHE A 6 -11.84 -14.97 -14.71
C PHE A 6 -11.51 -16.19 -15.59
N THR A 7 -12.41 -16.52 -16.52
CA THR A 7 -12.23 -17.61 -17.47
C THR A 7 -11.06 -17.33 -18.40
N ARG A 8 -10.52 -18.38 -19.03
CA ARG A 8 -9.39 -18.20 -19.95
C ARG A 8 -9.80 -17.29 -21.12
N GLY A 9 -9.03 -16.21 -21.33
CA GLY A 9 -9.28 -15.22 -22.38
C GLY A 9 -10.30 -14.14 -22.01
N SER A 10 -10.80 -14.10 -20.78
CA SER A 10 -11.65 -13.01 -20.33
C SER A 10 -10.83 -11.75 -20.04
N PRO A 11 -11.34 -10.54 -20.34
CA PRO A 11 -10.60 -9.29 -20.13
C PRO A 11 -10.13 -9.10 -18.68
N GLU A 12 -10.94 -9.49 -17.71
CA GLU A 12 -10.62 -9.37 -16.28
C GLU A 12 -9.48 -10.31 -15.85
N ARG A 13 -9.35 -11.49 -16.48
CA ARG A 13 -8.23 -12.39 -16.23
C ARG A 13 -6.93 -11.80 -16.76
N ASP A 14 -6.95 -11.24 -17.96
CA ASP A 14 -5.77 -10.63 -18.58
C ASP A 14 -5.33 -9.39 -17.78
N ALA A 15 -6.27 -8.56 -17.34
CA ALA A 15 -6.01 -7.42 -16.46
C ALA A 15 -5.38 -7.84 -15.13
N LEU A 16 -5.90 -8.89 -14.48
CA LEU A 16 -5.34 -9.41 -13.24
C LEU A 16 -3.93 -9.98 -13.44
N GLN A 17 -3.71 -10.74 -14.51
CA GLN A 17 -2.38 -11.28 -14.82
C GLN A 17 -1.35 -10.17 -15.08
N LYS A 18 -1.77 -9.09 -15.74
CA LYS A 18 -0.93 -7.90 -15.93
C LYS A 18 -0.59 -7.26 -14.58
N ALA A 19 -1.59 -6.99 -13.73
CA ALA A 19 -1.37 -6.38 -12.41
C ALA A 19 -0.46 -7.24 -11.51
N LEU A 20 -0.63 -8.57 -11.53
CA LEU A 20 0.24 -9.49 -10.79
C LEU A 20 1.70 -9.42 -11.27
N LYS A 21 1.93 -9.34 -12.59
CA LYS A 21 3.27 -9.15 -13.15
C LYS A 21 3.84 -7.79 -12.76
N ASP A 22 3.01 -6.76 -12.83
CA ASP A 22 3.42 -5.39 -12.52
C ASP A 22 3.84 -5.24 -11.06
N LEU A 23 3.23 -5.97 -10.11
CA LEU A 23 3.60 -5.93 -8.68
C LEU A 23 4.70 -6.91 -8.28
N LYS A 24 4.99 -7.92 -9.11
CA LYS A 24 5.96 -8.97 -8.79
C LYS A 24 7.36 -8.37 -8.65
N GLY A 25 7.97 -8.57 -7.48
CA GLY A 25 9.32 -8.09 -7.19
C GLY A 25 9.43 -6.59 -6.91
N ARG A 26 8.32 -5.84 -6.93
CA ARG A 26 8.32 -4.41 -6.53
C ARG A 26 8.14 -4.26 -5.04
N THR A 27 8.78 -3.23 -4.49
CA THR A 27 8.54 -2.74 -3.13
C THR A 27 8.07 -1.30 -3.23
N GLU A 28 6.81 -1.06 -2.87
CA GLU A 28 6.24 0.29 -2.87
C GLU A 28 6.63 1.04 -1.59
N ALA A 29 6.94 2.33 -1.70
CA ALA A 29 7.18 3.19 -0.55
C ALA A 29 5.86 3.85 -0.14
N ILE A 30 5.28 3.40 0.98
CA ILE A 30 3.98 3.85 1.48
C ILE A 30 4.20 4.79 2.68
N PRO A 31 4.03 6.11 2.51
CA PRO A 31 4.16 7.08 3.60
C PRO A 31 2.94 7.05 4.53
N CYS A 32 3.07 7.66 5.71
CA CYS A 32 1.88 8.17 6.39
C CYS A 32 1.34 9.38 5.61
N VAL A 33 0.04 9.57 5.56
CA VAL A 33 -0.57 10.74 4.89
C VAL A 33 -1.34 11.56 5.91
N VAL A 34 -1.03 12.85 6.00
CA VAL A 34 -1.70 13.81 6.90
C VAL A 34 -2.20 14.99 6.07
N GLY A 35 -3.53 15.04 5.83
CA GLY A 35 -4.08 15.92 4.80
C GLY A 35 -3.61 15.46 3.42
N ASP A 36 -2.95 16.34 2.67
CA ASP A 36 -2.33 16.04 1.37
C ASP A 36 -0.79 15.86 1.47
N GLU A 37 -0.24 15.79 2.70
CA GLU A 37 1.19 15.67 2.92
C GLU A 37 1.63 14.22 3.19
N GLU A 38 2.61 13.75 2.42
CA GLU A 38 3.33 12.51 2.70
C GLU A 38 4.35 12.72 3.82
N VAL A 39 4.28 11.91 4.87
CA VAL A 39 5.11 11.99 6.08
C VAL A 39 5.86 10.70 6.30
N TRP A 40 7.18 10.81 6.48
CA TRP A 40 8.07 9.71 6.81
C TRP A 40 8.67 9.87 8.20
N THR A 41 8.77 8.78 8.95
CA THR A 41 9.49 8.71 10.22
C THR A 41 10.68 7.76 10.13
N SER A 42 11.53 7.75 11.15
CA SER A 42 12.68 6.83 11.23
C SER A 42 12.30 5.39 11.58
N ASP A 43 11.08 5.13 12.09
CA ASP A 43 10.60 3.78 12.40
C ASP A 43 10.09 3.08 11.13
N VAL A 44 11.03 2.72 10.25
CA VAL A 44 10.76 2.07 8.96
C VAL A 44 10.42 0.60 9.16
N ARG A 45 9.33 0.18 8.53
CA ARG A 45 8.80 -1.19 8.53
C ARG A 45 8.61 -1.69 7.10
N TYR A 46 8.44 -3.00 6.98
CA TYR A 46 8.20 -3.66 5.70
C TYR A 46 7.05 -4.63 5.79
N GLN A 47 6.19 -4.61 4.78
CA GLN A 47 5.21 -5.66 4.54
C GLN A 47 5.84 -6.70 3.63
N VAL A 48 5.70 -7.97 3.99
CA VAL A 48 6.21 -9.11 3.21
C VAL A 48 5.05 -9.83 2.53
N SER A 49 5.33 -10.48 1.39
CA SER A 49 4.38 -11.39 0.76
C SER A 49 4.25 -12.68 1.60
N PRO A 50 3.04 -13.05 2.08
CA PRO A 50 2.88 -14.24 2.93
C PRO A 50 3.21 -15.57 2.25
N PHE A 51 3.09 -15.66 0.92
CA PHE A 51 3.46 -16.86 0.18
C PHE A 51 4.94 -16.85 -0.28
N ASN A 52 5.63 -15.72 -0.10
CA ASN A 52 7.06 -15.57 -0.40
C ASN A 52 7.66 -14.46 0.48
N HIS A 53 7.98 -14.80 1.72
CA HIS A 53 8.42 -13.82 2.73
C HIS A 53 9.74 -13.09 2.38
N GLY A 54 10.49 -13.59 1.39
CA GLY A 54 11.66 -12.88 0.84
C GLY A 54 11.29 -11.65 0.00
N HIS A 55 10.06 -11.58 -0.51
CA HIS A 55 9.56 -10.43 -1.24
C HIS A 55 8.93 -9.41 -0.29
N LYS A 56 9.60 -8.28 -0.09
CA LYS A 56 9.04 -7.10 0.57
C LYS A 56 8.13 -6.36 -0.41
N VAL A 57 6.82 -6.40 -0.20
CA VAL A 57 5.83 -5.76 -1.09
C VAL A 57 5.70 -4.26 -0.82
N ALA A 58 5.92 -3.84 0.43
CA ALA A 58 5.89 -2.43 0.80
C ALA A 58 6.95 -2.09 1.85
N LYS A 59 7.47 -0.87 1.78
CA LYS A 59 8.23 -0.18 2.81
C LYS A 59 7.36 0.95 3.33
N PHE A 60 7.10 0.98 4.63
CA PHE A 60 6.30 2.04 5.26
C PHE A 60 6.96 2.50 6.55
N CYS A 61 6.37 3.45 7.26
CA CYS A 61 6.85 3.89 8.57
C CYS A 61 5.71 3.94 9.59
N TYR A 62 6.02 3.75 10.87
CA TYR A 62 5.06 4.01 11.93
C TYR A 62 5.06 5.50 12.31
N ALA A 63 3.86 6.06 12.42
CA ALA A 63 3.67 7.42 12.90
C ALA A 63 4.09 7.50 14.38
N ASP A 64 4.91 8.49 14.71
CA ASP A 64 5.19 8.84 16.09
C ASP A 64 4.05 9.70 16.69
N LYS A 65 4.13 9.99 17.99
CA LYS A 65 3.12 10.81 18.68
C LYS A 65 2.96 12.21 18.04
N GLY A 66 4.03 12.77 17.48
CA GLY A 66 3.99 14.08 16.82
C GLY A 66 3.17 14.04 15.54
N VAL A 67 3.45 13.04 14.68
CA VAL A 67 2.70 12.82 13.43
C VAL A 67 1.22 12.53 13.72
N LEU A 68 0.93 11.72 14.74
CA LEU A 68 -0.44 11.43 15.15
C LEU A 68 -1.20 12.69 15.61
N ASN A 69 -0.59 13.51 16.47
CA ASN A 69 -1.20 14.76 16.92
C ASN A 69 -1.40 15.76 15.77
N LYS A 70 -0.45 15.83 14.84
CA LYS A 70 -0.58 16.64 13.61
C LYS A 70 -1.79 16.18 12.78
N ALA A 71 -1.96 14.87 12.62
CA ALA A 71 -3.10 14.29 11.90
C ALA A 71 -4.45 14.62 12.56
N ILE A 72 -4.53 14.50 13.89
CA ILE A 72 -5.72 14.89 14.66
C ILE A 72 -6.04 16.37 14.44
N GLY A 73 -5.03 17.25 14.54
CA GLY A 73 -5.20 18.68 14.34
C GLY A 73 -5.69 19.04 12.93
N ALA A 74 -5.10 18.42 11.90
CA ALA A 74 -5.50 18.63 10.51
C ALA A 74 -6.94 18.18 10.25
N ALA A 75 -7.34 17.03 10.81
CA ALA A 75 -8.69 16.49 10.65
C ALA A 75 -9.77 17.32 11.37
N LEU A 76 -9.45 17.94 12.52
CA LEU A 76 -10.39 18.80 13.25
C LEU A 76 -10.54 20.21 12.64
N ALA A 77 -9.58 20.64 11.85
CA ALA A 77 -9.56 21.96 11.21
C ALA A 77 -10.21 21.98 9.81
N ALA A 78 -10.60 20.81 9.29
CA ALA A 78 -11.26 20.62 8.00
C ALA A 78 -12.78 20.43 8.19
#